data_AF-A0A6C0IMH2-F1
#
_entry.id   AF-A0A6C0IMH2-F1
#
_cell.length_a   1.000
_cell.length_b   1.000
_cell.length_c   1.000
_cell.angle_alpha   90.00
_cell.angle_beta   90.00
_cell.angle_gamma   90.00
#
_symmetry.space_group_name_H-M   'P 1'
#
loop_
_entity.id
_entity.type
_entity.pdbx_description
1 polymer ?
#
loop_
_entity_poly.entity_id
_entity_poly.type
_entity_poly.pdbx_seq_one_letter_code
_entity_poly.pdbx_strand_id
1 'polypeptide(L)'
;MNLSITTLAYLFLQLSPFIIISYFGLSSVFNRDIKGIIFLFGLIISLFMFYIVAAGIKSIMHSIGTPDDIINVFFGEVSCNSFNIGLNTIMNMPTNTAMLSFTFWYIMFTLIELDMKEIGVKHGMEPNKARKIWKQNFPTPFIHSNWPIISILSILIVGTIYLNSKESMGETACFNIPKQLFAFCIAGCLGIAWSVLIRKTKTPELQYFTKYKNNEKCSKASTKQFRCTIYKNGKEVGQSTGDNIFTIKD
;
A
#
# COMPACT_ATOMS: atom_id res chain seq x y z
N MET A 1 19.53 -6.64 26.56
CA MET A 1 18.16 -6.74 26.04
C MET A 1 17.81 -8.22 25.99
N ASN A 2 16.81 -8.66 26.76
CA ASN A 2 16.38 -10.06 26.71
C ASN A 2 15.64 -10.29 25.39
N LEU A 3 16.13 -11.21 24.56
CA LEU A 3 15.44 -11.60 23.33
C LEU A 3 14.18 -12.39 23.70
N SER A 4 13.04 -11.70 23.78
CA SER A 4 11.72 -12.31 23.86
C SER A 4 11.04 -12.27 22.49
N ILE A 5 10.09 -13.19 22.26
CA ILE A 5 9.25 -13.19 21.06
C ILE A 5 8.57 -11.82 20.84
N THR A 6 8.18 -11.15 21.93
CA THR A 6 7.55 -9.83 21.91
C THR A 6 8.51 -8.74 21.42
N THR A 7 9.76 -8.76 21.89
CA THR A 7 10.79 -7.83 21.44
C THR A 7 11.14 -8.04 19.97
N LEU A 8 11.19 -9.30 19.52
CA LEU A 8 11.41 -9.62 18.10
C LEU A 8 10.24 -9.14 17.23
N ALA A 9 8.99 -9.37 17.67
CA ALA A 9 7.80 -8.90 16.96
C ALA A 9 7.75 -7.36 16.88
N TYR A 10 8.11 -6.67 17.95
CA TYR A 10 8.23 -5.21 17.98
C TYR A 10 9.24 -4.71 16.94
N LEU A 11 10.44 -5.28 16.91
CA LEU A 11 11.46 -4.92 15.92
C LEU A 11 10.98 -5.16 14.48
N PHE A 12 10.29 -6.28 14.24
CA PHE A 12 9.71 -6.57 12.93
C PHE A 12 8.67 -5.52 12.51
N LEU A 13 7.75 -5.15 13.40
CA LEU A 13 6.76 -4.11 13.12
C LEU A 13 7.41 -2.72 12.96
N GLN A 14 8.54 -2.48 13.62
CA GLN A 14 9.28 -1.23 13.46
C GLN A 14 9.98 -1.14 12.09
N LEU A 15 10.34 -2.28 11.50
CA LEU A 15 10.97 -2.37 10.17
C LEU A 15 9.96 -2.55 9.03
N SER A 16 8.75 -3.04 9.30
CA SER A 16 7.72 -3.32 8.29
C SER A 16 7.40 -2.16 7.33
N PRO A 17 7.27 -0.88 7.75
CA PRO A 17 7.03 0.20 6.79
C PRO A 17 8.15 0.29 5.74
N PHE A 18 9.41 0.19 6.17
CA PHE A 18 10.56 0.24 5.25
C PHE A 18 10.56 -0.95 4.29
N ILE A 19 10.23 -2.15 4.77
CA ILE A 19 10.12 -3.34 3.92
C ILE A 19 9.03 -3.17 2.86
N ILE A 20 7.86 -2.63 3.21
CA ILE A 20 6.75 -2.42 2.26
C ILE A 20 7.09 -1.33 1.25
N ILE A 21 7.64 -0.21 1.71
CA ILE A 21 8.01 0.91 0.85
C ILE A 21 9.12 0.49 -0.13
N SER A 22 10.12 -0.23 0.36
CA SER A 22 11.19 -0.77 -0.49
C SER A 22 10.66 -1.78 -1.50
N TYR A 23 9.71 -2.65 -1.11
CA TYR A 23 9.05 -3.56 -2.04
C TYR A 23 8.35 -2.81 -3.18
N PHE A 24 7.58 -1.74 -2.89
CA PHE A 24 6.94 -0.94 -3.94
C PHE A 24 7.93 -0.19 -4.81
N GLY A 25 9.01 0.34 -4.23
CA GLY A 25 10.10 0.97 -4.97
C GLY A 25 10.77 -0.02 -5.93
N LEU A 26 11.24 -1.16 -5.42
CA LEU A 26 11.92 -2.20 -6.19
C LEU A 26 11.00 -2.81 -7.25
N SER A 27 9.74 -3.08 -6.93
CA SER A 27 8.77 -3.58 -7.90
C SER A 27 8.59 -2.62 -9.07
N SER A 28 8.60 -1.31 -8.81
CA SER A 28 8.51 -0.29 -9.86
C SER A 28 9.76 -0.26 -10.74
N VAL A 29 10.94 -0.34 -10.12
CA VAL A 29 12.23 -0.35 -10.82
C VAL A 29 12.35 -1.58 -11.74
N PHE A 30 12.01 -2.78 -11.24
CA PHE A 30 12.08 -4.00 -12.03
C PHE A 30 11.06 -4.05 -13.16
N ASN A 31 9.86 -3.51 -12.93
CA ASN A 31 8.84 -3.41 -13.97
C ASN A 31 9.08 -2.23 -14.93
N ARG A 32 10.14 -1.43 -14.73
CA ARG A 32 10.41 -0.19 -15.48
C ARG A 32 9.23 0.79 -15.49
N ASP A 33 8.42 0.75 -14.44
CA ASP A 33 7.29 1.65 -14.22
C ASP A 33 7.72 2.80 -13.30
N ILE A 34 7.09 3.98 -13.46
CA ILE A 34 7.33 5.15 -12.59
C ILE A 34 6.38 5.21 -11.38
N LYS A 35 5.46 4.25 -11.25
CA LYS A 35 4.36 4.25 -10.26
C LYS A 35 4.86 4.23 -8.81
N GLY A 36 5.81 3.36 -8.49
CA GLY A 36 6.42 3.29 -7.16
C GLY A 36 7.26 4.52 -6.83
N ILE A 37 7.89 5.16 -7.82
CA ILE A 37 8.64 6.41 -7.63
C ILE A 37 7.68 7.54 -7.27
N ILE A 38 6.53 7.65 -7.93
CA ILE A 38 5.51 8.66 -7.65
C ILE A 38 4.86 8.44 -6.29
N PHE A 39 4.61 7.19 -5.93
CA PHE A 39 4.19 6.82 -4.58
C PHE A 39 5.22 7.27 -3.53
N LEU A 40 6.51 6.96 -3.74
CA LEU A 40 7.59 7.30 -2.82
C LEU A 40 7.74 8.82 -2.66
N PHE A 41 7.65 9.56 -3.75
CA PHE A 41 7.68 11.02 -3.73
C PHE A 41 6.52 11.59 -2.89
N GLY A 42 5.31 11.06 -3.07
CA GLY A 42 4.16 11.40 -2.26
C GLY A 42 4.33 11.08 -0.78
N LEU A 43 4.92 9.94 -0.47
CA LEU A 43 5.20 9.55 0.91
C LEU A 43 6.18 10.51 1.58
N ILE A 44 7.29 10.87 0.91
CA ILE A 44 8.28 11.81 1.45
C ILE A 44 7.63 13.17 1.72
N ILE A 45 6.86 13.70 0.78
CA ILE A 45 6.11 14.94 0.96
C ILE A 45 5.12 14.82 2.12
N SER A 46 4.38 13.71 2.21
CA SER A 46 3.42 13.48 3.28
C SER A 46 4.08 13.43 4.65
N LEU A 47 5.28 12.86 4.78
CA LEU A 47 6.01 12.84 6.04
C LEU A 47 6.43 14.25 6.46
N PHE A 48 6.96 15.03 5.52
CA PHE A 48 7.28 16.44 5.78
C PHE A 48 6.04 17.25 6.20
N MET A 49 4.94 17.11 5.45
CA MET A 49 3.67 17.78 5.75
C MET A 49 3.07 17.32 7.08
N PHE A 50 3.22 16.05 7.44
CA PHE A 50 2.73 15.52 8.71
C PHE A 50 3.37 16.25 9.91
N TYR A 51 4.68 16.49 9.88
CA TYR A 51 5.36 17.24 10.94
C TYR A 51 4.93 18.71 10.99
N ILE A 52 4.77 19.37 9.84
CA ILE A 52 4.27 20.75 9.77
C ILE A 52 2.86 20.84 10.35
N VAL A 53 1.96 19.94 9.95
CA VAL A 53 0.57 19.90 10.43
C VAL A 53 0.54 19.62 11.93
N ALA A 54 1.36 18.70 12.43
CA ALA A 54 1.47 18.42 13.85
C ALA A 54 1.93 19.65 14.65
N ALA A 55 2.96 20.37 14.18
CA ALA A 55 3.43 21.60 14.81
C ALA A 55 2.38 22.71 14.77
N GLY A 56 1.69 22.88 13.64
CA GLY A 56 0.61 23.85 13.47
C GLY A 56 -0.56 23.57 14.41
N ILE A 57 -1.02 22.32 14.50
CA ILE A 57 -2.10 21.91 15.39
C ILE A 57 -1.71 22.14 16.86
N LYS A 58 -0.47 21.81 17.27
CA LYS A 58 0.03 22.09 18.62
C LYS A 58 -0.05 23.58 18.96
N SER A 59 0.39 24.44 18.05
CA SER A 59 0.33 25.91 18.21
C SER A 59 -1.11 26.41 18.34
N ILE A 60 -2.03 25.91 17.51
CA ILE A 60 -3.45 26.26 17.57
C ILE A 60 -4.06 25.83 18.91
N MET A 61 -3.77 24.62 19.39
CA MET A 61 -4.27 24.14 20.69
C MET A 61 -3.83 25.03 21.85
N HIS A 62 -2.58 25.49 21.84
CA HIS A 62 -2.10 26.42 22.85
C HIS A 62 -2.82 27.77 22.75
N SER A 63 -3.06 28.27 21.53
CA SER A 63 -3.76 29.54 21.31
C SER A 63 -5.23 29.53 21.74
N ILE A 64 -5.91 28.38 21.71
CA ILE A 64 -7.32 28.26 22.14
C ILE A 64 -7.47 27.97 23.64
N GLY A 65 -6.36 27.93 24.40
CA GLY A 65 -6.38 27.67 25.84
C GLY A 65 -6.63 26.21 26.22
N THR A 66 -6.25 25.25 25.36
CA THR A 66 -6.35 23.83 25.70
C THR A 66 -5.39 23.50 26.85
N PRO A 67 -5.83 22.78 27.91
CA PRO A 67 -4.94 22.40 29.01
C PRO A 67 -3.70 21.63 28.54
N ASP A 68 -2.53 21.94 29.13
CA ASP A 68 -1.25 21.33 28.75
C ASP A 68 -1.24 19.81 28.90
N ASP A 69 -1.98 19.25 29.86
CA ASP A 69 -2.12 17.81 30.02
C ASP A 69 -2.70 17.14 28.77
N ILE A 70 -3.71 17.76 28.15
CA ILE A 70 -4.33 17.27 26.91
C ILE A 70 -3.35 17.42 25.74
N ILE A 71 -2.64 18.55 25.66
CA ILE A 71 -1.64 18.78 24.61
C ILE A 71 -0.52 17.74 24.71
N ASN A 72 -0.05 17.44 25.92
CA ASN A 72 1.02 16.46 26.16
C ASN A 72 0.61 15.02 25.82
N VAL A 73 -0.68 14.68 25.90
CA VAL A 73 -1.18 13.37 25.43
C VAL A 73 -0.93 13.17 23.93
N PHE A 74 -1.03 14.23 23.11
CA PHE A 74 -0.85 14.15 21.65
C PHE A 74 0.55 14.56 21.19
N PHE A 75 1.17 15.55 21.83
CA PHE A 75 2.41 16.21 21.37
C PHE A 75 3.53 16.21 22.43
N GLY A 76 3.34 15.52 23.55
CA GLY A 76 4.33 15.41 24.61
C GLY A 76 5.57 14.64 24.17
N GLU A 77 6.64 14.79 24.94
CA GLU A 77 7.91 14.12 24.71
C GLU A 77 7.79 12.59 24.85
N VAL A 78 8.72 11.89 24.22
CA VAL A 78 8.72 10.43 24.13
C VAL A 78 9.91 9.89 24.89
N SER A 79 9.65 9.10 25.93
CA SER A 79 10.68 8.41 26.71
C SER A 79 10.85 6.98 26.17
N CYS A 80 11.76 6.75 25.23
CA CYS A 80 12.11 5.40 24.77
C CYS A 80 13.57 5.06 25.00
N ASN A 81 13.83 3.87 25.56
CA ASN A 81 15.09 3.15 25.35
C ASN A 81 15.05 2.47 23.97
N SER A 82 14.97 3.27 22.90
CA SER A 82 15.02 2.74 21.54
C SER A 82 16.45 2.30 21.19
N PHE A 83 16.55 1.27 20.34
CA PHE A 83 17.77 0.92 19.64
C PHE A 83 18.39 2.18 18.99
N ASN A 84 19.57 2.60 19.49
CA ASN A 84 20.29 3.81 19.09
C ASN A 84 20.84 3.67 17.66
N ILE A 85 19.98 3.69 16.64
CA ILE A 85 20.37 4.08 15.29
C ILE A 85 20.21 5.60 15.23
N GLY A 86 21.16 6.35 15.80
CA GLY A 86 21.49 7.79 15.60
C GLY A 86 20.43 8.85 15.22
N LEU A 87 19.13 8.61 15.38
CA LEU A 87 18.02 9.47 14.91
C LEU A 87 17.10 9.93 16.07
N ASN A 88 17.59 9.81 17.30
CA ASN A 88 16.89 9.93 18.57
C ASN A 88 16.42 11.35 18.93
N THR A 89 16.74 12.37 18.13
CA THR A 89 16.35 13.77 18.39
C THR A 89 15.30 14.34 17.43
N ILE A 90 14.89 13.61 16.39
CA ILE A 90 14.04 14.19 15.32
C ILE A 90 12.57 13.73 15.42
N MET A 91 12.29 12.56 15.99
CA MET A 91 10.97 11.92 15.84
C MET A 91 10.16 11.87 17.14
N ASN A 92 9.70 13.04 17.58
CA ASN A 92 8.71 13.16 18.66
C ASN A 92 7.31 12.67 18.24
N MET A 93 7.12 12.19 17.01
CA MET A 93 5.86 11.68 16.49
C MET A 93 6.00 10.25 15.97
N PRO A 94 4.93 9.44 16.00
CA PRO A 94 4.97 8.03 15.58
C PRO A 94 5.01 7.90 14.04
N THR A 95 6.21 8.07 13.49
CA THR A 95 6.49 8.08 12.04
C THR A 95 6.12 6.77 11.35
N ASN A 96 6.35 5.63 12.00
CA ASN A 96 6.01 4.33 11.44
C ASN A 96 4.50 4.19 11.21
N THR A 97 3.69 4.65 12.17
CA THR A 97 2.24 4.70 12.06
C THR A 97 1.82 5.65 10.94
N ALA A 98 2.50 6.80 10.79
CA ALA A 98 2.25 7.73 9.68
C ALA A 98 2.57 7.11 8.31
N MET A 99 3.71 6.42 8.15
CA MET A 99 4.09 5.75 6.89
C MET A 99 3.09 4.66 6.49
N LEU A 100 2.72 3.79 7.43
CA LEU A 100 1.75 2.73 7.18
C LEU A 100 0.36 3.30 6.90
N SER A 101 -0.07 4.33 7.64
CA SER A 101 -1.38 4.96 7.42
C SER A 101 -1.47 5.65 6.06
N PHE A 102 -0.47 6.45 5.68
CA PHE A 102 -0.40 7.03 4.33
C PHE A 102 -0.53 5.94 3.26
N THR A 103 0.26 4.88 3.39
CA THR A 103 0.28 3.77 2.44
C THR A 103 -1.08 3.08 2.34
N PHE A 104 -1.69 2.76 3.48
CA PHE A 104 -3.01 2.13 3.54
C PHE A 104 -4.09 2.99 2.90
N TRP A 105 -4.21 4.25 3.30
CA TRP A 105 -5.26 5.13 2.78
C TRP A 105 -5.06 5.48 1.32
N TYR A 106 -3.81 5.68 0.87
CA TYR A 106 -3.48 5.87 -0.54
C TYR A 106 -3.91 4.66 -1.37
N ILE A 107 -3.53 3.44 -0.96
CA ILE A 107 -3.88 2.20 -1.68
C ILE A 107 -5.38 1.95 -1.66
N MET A 108 -6.00 2.03 -0.49
CA MET A 108 -7.43 1.79 -0.32
C MET A 108 -8.26 2.75 -1.18
N PHE A 109 -7.93 4.04 -1.13
CA PHE A 109 -8.65 5.05 -1.90
C PHE A 109 -8.45 4.87 -3.41
N THR A 110 -7.22 4.60 -3.87
CA THR A 110 -6.95 4.33 -5.30
C THR A 110 -7.70 3.09 -5.80
N LEU A 111 -7.72 1.99 -5.03
CA LEU A 111 -8.45 0.77 -5.39
C LEU A 111 -9.95 0.98 -5.49
N ILE A 112 -10.57 1.63 -4.50
CA ILE A 112 -12.03 1.91 -4.52
C ILE A 112 -12.39 2.75 -5.73
N GLU A 113 -11.59 3.76 -6.02
CA GLU A 113 -11.89 4.64 -7.14
C GLU A 113 -11.74 3.97 -8.49
N LEU A 114 -10.66 3.22 -8.70
CA LEU A 114 -10.43 2.48 -9.95
C LEU A 114 -11.61 1.55 -10.24
N ASP A 115 -12.07 0.85 -9.21
CA ASP A 115 -13.21 -0.06 -9.29
C ASP A 115 -14.51 0.66 -9.66
N MET A 116 -14.80 1.80 -9.02
CA MET A 116 -15.98 2.61 -9.36
C MET A 116 -15.93 3.14 -10.80
N LYS A 117 -14.75 3.58 -11.26
CA LYS A 117 -14.57 4.09 -12.63
C LYS A 117 -14.76 2.98 -13.67
N GLU A 118 -14.25 1.78 -13.40
CA GLU A 118 -14.41 0.59 -14.24
C GLU A 118 -15.90 0.24 -14.42
N ILE A 119 -16.66 0.17 -13.33
CA ILE A 119 -18.10 -0.13 -13.39
C ILE A 119 -18.86 0.92 -14.20
N GLY A 120 -18.52 2.20 -14.01
CA GLY A 120 -19.12 3.32 -14.74
C GLY A 120 -18.89 3.24 -16.25
N VAL A 121 -17.63 3.03 -16.66
CA VAL A 121 -17.24 2.92 -18.08
C VAL A 121 -17.86 1.69 -18.74
N LYS A 122 -17.80 0.52 -18.09
CA LYS A 122 -18.31 -0.74 -18.66
C LYS A 122 -19.80 -0.70 -19.04
N HIS A 123 -20.57 0.12 -18.35
CA HIS A 123 -22.02 0.20 -18.54
C HIS A 123 -22.49 1.54 -19.10
N GLY A 124 -21.57 2.44 -19.49
CA GLY A 124 -21.90 3.78 -19.98
C GLY A 124 -22.75 4.60 -18.99
N MET A 125 -22.54 4.40 -17.69
CA MET A 125 -23.41 4.94 -16.64
C MET A 125 -22.88 6.25 -16.07
N GLU A 126 -23.81 7.13 -15.67
CA GLU A 126 -23.47 8.30 -14.85
C GLU A 126 -22.80 7.90 -13.52
N PRO A 127 -21.92 8.76 -12.97
CA PRO A 127 -21.16 8.48 -11.73
C PRO A 127 -22.04 8.10 -10.53
N ASN A 128 -23.21 8.73 -10.40
CA ASN A 128 -24.13 8.48 -9.29
C ASN A 128 -24.77 7.09 -9.37
N LYS A 129 -25.10 6.62 -10.57
CA LYS A 129 -25.65 5.28 -10.80
C LYS A 129 -24.58 4.21 -10.61
N ALA A 130 -23.37 4.45 -11.09
CA ALA A 130 -22.21 3.58 -10.86
C ALA A 130 -21.92 3.40 -9.37
N ARG A 131 -21.95 4.49 -8.58
CA ARG A 131 -21.79 4.43 -7.12
C ARG A 131 -22.85 3.56 -6.45
N LYS A 132 -24.12 3.64 -6.88
CA LYS A 132 -25.21 2.82 -6.31
C LYS A 132 -24.99 1.33 -6.57
N ILE A 133 -24.62 0.97 -7.79
CA ILE A 133 -24.35 -0.42 -8.19
C ILE A 133 -23.11 -0.97 -7.49
N TRP A 134 -22.05 -0.16 -7.37
CA TRP A 134 -20.84 -0.54 -6.63
C TRP A 134 -21.18 -0.89 -5.18
N LYS A 135 -21.97 -0.05 -4.49
CA LYS A 135 -22.41 -0.31 -3.11
C LYS A 135 -23.20 -1.61 -2.97
N GLN A 136 -23.99 -1.97 -3.97
CA GLN A 136 -24.80 -3.20 -3.95
C GLN A 136 -23.98 -4.47 -4.17
N ASN A 137 -22.81 -4.37 -4.81
CA ASN A 137 -21.97 -5.51 -5.19
C ASN A 137 -20.61 -5.52 -4.46
N PHE A 138 -20.49 -4.78 -3.36
CA PHE A 138 -19.25 -4.71 -2.59
C PHE A 138 -19.12 -5.91 -1.63
N PRO A 139 -17.95 -6.56 -1.51
CA PRO A 139 -16.72 -6.32 -2.26
C PRO A 139 -16.78 -6.89 -3.69
N THR A 140 -16.32 -6.10 -4.67
CA THR A 140 -16.26 -6.56 -6.07
C THR A 140 -15.13 -7.58 -6.27
N PRO A 141 -15.14 -8.38 -7.36
CA PRO A 141 -14.06 -9.32 -7.65
C PRO A 141 -12.68 -8.65 -7.74
N PHE A 142 -12.61 -7.39 -8.22
CA PHE A 142 -11.36 -6.64 -8.29
C PHE A 142 -10.82 -6.28 -6.90
N ILE A 143 -11.69 -5.81 -6.00
CA ILE A 143 -11.31 -5.55 -4.60
C ILE A 143 -10.91 -6.86 -3.91
N HIS A 144 -11.63 -7.95 -4.17
CA HIS A 144 -11.30 -9.27 -3.63
C HIS A 144 -9.91 -9.76 -4.08
N SER A 145 -9.52 -9.53 -5.35
CA SER A 145 -8.17 -9.89 -5.83
C SER A 145 -7.05 -9.10 -5.14
N ASN A 146 -7.33 -7.88 -4.66
CA ASN A 146 -6.37 -7.04 -3.95
C ASN A 146 -6.56 -7.09 -2.42
N TRP A 147 -7.48 -7.91 -1.92
CA TRP A 147 -7.76 -8.03 -0.49
C TRP A 147 -6.54 -8.37 0.39
N PRO A 148 -5.57 -9.21 -0.06
CA PRO A 148 -4.40 -9.53 0.76
C PRO A 148 -3.58 -8.29 1.17
N ILE A 149 -3.42 -7.29 0.29
CA ILE A 149 -2.62 -6.10 0.60
C ILE A 149 -3.33 -5.17 1.60
N ILE A 150 -4.65 -5.07 1.51
CA ILE A 150 -5.46 -4.30 2.45
C ILE A 150 -5.43 -4.97 3.83
N SER A 151 -5.56 -6.30 3.85
CA SER A 151 -5.55 -7.10 5.07
C SER A 151 -4.21 -7.02 5.80
N ILE A 152 -3.09 -7.21 5.09
CA ILE A 152 -1.76 -7.13 5.71
C ILE A 152 -1.46 -5.73 6.25
N LEU A 153 -1.81 -4.66 5.51
CA LEU A 153 -1.63 -3.29 5.99
C LEU A 153 -2.48 -3.00 7.23
N SER A 154 -3.72 -3.49 7.26
CA SER A 154 -4.61 -3.33 8.43
C SER A 154 -4.04 -4.03 9.67
N ILE A 155 -3.58 -5.29 9.51
CA ILE A 155 -2.95 -6.05 10.59
C ILE A 155 -1.69 -5.36 11.09
N LEU A 156 -0.85 -4.86 10.19
CA LEU A 156 0.37 -4.14 10.57
C LEU A 156 0.05 -2.85 11.31
N ILE A 157 -0.94 -2.06 10.87
CA ILE A 157 -1.33 -0.83 11.57
C ILE A 157 -1.84 -1.14 12.98
N VAL A 158 -2.74 -2.12 13.12
CA VAL A 158 -3.26 -2.52 14.44
C VAL A 158 -2.14 -3.03 15.34
N GLY A 159 -1.27 -3.90 14.81
CA GLY A 159 -0.12 -4.42 15.54
C GLY A 159 0.84 -3.32 15.96
N THR A 160 1.12 -2.34 15.08
CA THR A 160 1.97 -1.19 15.39
C THR A 160 1.33 -0.34 16.47
N ILE A 161 0.03 -0.02 16.39
CA ILE A 161 -0.66 0.75 17.43
C ILE A 161 -0.62 0.02 18.77
N TYR A 162 -0.93 -1.27 18.77
CA TYR A 162 -0.96 -2.10 19.96
C TYR A 162 0.43 -2.24 20.60
N LEU A 163 1.45 -2.72 19.88
CA LEU A 163 2.79 -2.97 20.43
C LEU A 163 3.56 -1.68 20.75
N ASN A 164 3.28 -0.55 20.09
CA ASN A 164 3.89 0.73 20.46
C ASN A 164 3.20 1.41 21.65
N SER A 165 2.05 0.91 22.10
CA SER A 165 1.27 1.49 23.20
C SER A 165 1.85 1.14 24.57
N LYS A 166 1.86 2.12 25.48
CA LYS A 166 2.25 1.92 26.90
C LYS A 166 1.41 0.87 27.60
N GLU A 167 0.17 0.72 27.18
CA GLU A 167 -0.74 -0.30 27.69
C GLU A 167 -0.26 -1.73 27.37
N SER A 168 0.38 -1.95 26.23
CA SER A 168 0.89 -3.27 25.84
C SER A 168 2.30 -3.57 26.32
N MET A 169 3.19 -2.59 26.38
CA MET A 169 4.64 -2.83 26.56
C MET A 169 5.25 -2.09 27.77
N GLY A 170 4.40 -1.47 28.61
CA GLY A 170 4.80 -0.82 29.85
C GLY A 170 5.86 0.26 29.62
N GLU A 171 6.95 0.21 30.39
CA GLU A 171 8.06 1.18 30.32
C GLU A 171 8.85 1.15 29.00
N THR A 172 8.67 0.12 28.17
CA THR A 172 9.36 0.01 26.87
C THR A 172 8.59 0.63 25.70
N ALA A 173 7.35 1.09 25.93
CA ALA A 173 6.52 1.63 24.87
C ALA A 173 6.75 3.12 24.63
N CYS A 174 6.62 3.52 23.36
CA CYS A 174 7.01 4.85 22.90
C CYS A 174 5.87 5.85 22.81
N PHE A 175 4.65 5.40 22.50
CA PHE A 175 3.58 6.32 22.16
C PHE A 175 2.25 5.86 22.76
N ASN A 176 1.52 6.77 23.37
CA ASN A 176 0.16 6.48 23.82
C ASN A 176 -0.78 6.29 22.61
N ILE A 177 -1.88 5.55 22.80
CA ILE A 177 -2.87 5.29 21.75
C ILE A 177 -3.39 6.59 21.09
N PRO A 178 -3.74 7.66 21.82
CA PRO A 178 -4.26 8.90 21.19
C PRO A 178 -3.26 9.54 20.22
N LYS A 179 -1.97 9.54 20.58
CA LYS A 179 -0.89 10.07 19.73
C LYS A 179 -0.71 9.25 18.45
N GLN A 180 -0.87 7.94 18.54
CA GLN A 180 -0.83 7.06 17.35
C GLN A 180 -2.07 7.19 16.47
N LEU A 181 -3.27 7.31 17.06
CA LEU A 181 -4.50 7.56 16.31
C LEU A 181 -4.46 8.92 15.60
N PHE A 182 -3.91 9.94 16.25
CA PHE A 182 -3.67 11.24 15.61
C PHE A 182 -2.80 11.09 14.36
N ALA A 183 -1.68 10.37 14.46
CA ALA A 183 -0.81 10.12 13.30
C ALA A 183 -1.50 9.30 12.21
N PHE A 184 -2.27 8.28 12.59
CA PHE A 184 -3.07 7.50 11.66
C PHE A 184 -4.04 8.41 10.87
N CYS A 185 -4.81 9.26 11.54
CA CYS A 185 -5.76 10.14 10.89
C CYS A 185 -5.09 11.16 9.97
N ILE A 186 -4.10 11.91 10.46
CA ILE A 186 -3.47 12.99 9.67
C ILE A 186 -2.74 12.42 8.45
N ALA A 187 -1.92 11.39 8.62
CA ALA A 187 -1.21 10.77 7.50
C ALA A 187 -2.18 10.07 6.52
N GLY A 188 -3.29 9.54 7.03
CA GLY A 188 -4.36 8.98 6.19
C GLY A 188 -5.02 10.03 5.31
N CYS A 189 -5.36 11.19 5.87
CA CYS A 189 -5.87 12.34 5.11
C CYS A 189 -4.88 12.79 4.03
N LEU A 190 -3.58 12.84 4.34
CA LEU A 190 -2.53 13.17 3.37
C LEU A 190 -2.41 12.10 2.26
N GLY A 191 -2.58 10.82 2.58
CA GLY A 191 -2.63 9.73 1.59
C GLY A 191 -3.79 9.86 0.60
N ILE A 192 -4.99 10.16 1.11
CA ILE A 192 -6.16 10.45 0.27
C ILE A 192 -5.90 11.71 -0.57
N ALA A 193 -5.38 12.78 0.04
CA ALA A 193 -5.10 14.04 -0.65
C ALA A 193 -4.09 13.85 -1.79
N TRP A 194 -3.04 13.06 -1.57
CA TRP A 194 -2.06 12.72 -2.61
C TRP A 194 -2.71 11.97 -3.78
N SER A 195 -3.58 11.00 -3.48
CA SER A 195 -4.33 10.29 -4.52
C SER A 195 -5.27 11.21 -5.32
N VAL A 196 -5.92 12.17 -4.65
CA VAL A 196 -6.71 13.23 -5.31
C VAL A 196 -5.83 14.11 -6.19
N LEU A 197 -4.65 14.51 -5.71
CA LEU A 197 -3.71 15.35 -6.44
C LEU A 197 -3.29 14.73 -7.77
N ILE A 198 -2.86 13.47 -7.77
CA ILE A 198 -2.44 12.74 -8.99
C ILE A 198 -3.57 12.68 -10.03
N ARG A 199 -4.84 12.61 -9.61
CA ARG A 199 -5.94 12.59 -10.59
C ARG A 199 -6.21 13.94 -11.21
N LYS A 200 -6.02 15.01 -10.44
CA LYS A 200 -6.15 16.38 -10.95
C LYS A 200 -5.13 16.66 -12.05
N THR A 201 -4.00 15.96 -12.09
CA THR A 201 -3.02 16.06 -13.18
C THR A 201 -3.45 15.32 -14.46
N LYS A 202 -4.67 14.75 -14.51
CA LYS A 202 -5.25 13.98 -15.63
C LYS A 202 -4.42 12.75 -16.05
N THR A 203 -3.55 12.27 -15.17
CA THR A 203 -2.66 11.13 -15.41
C THR A 203 -2.89 10.04 -14.34
N PRO A 204 -4.08 9.41 -14.29
CA PRO A 204 -4.40 8.40 -13.28
C PRO A 204 -3.54 7.14 -13.39
N GLU A 205 -2.87 6.92 -14.53
CA GLU A 205 -1.93 5.82 -14.73
C GLU A 205 -0.66 5.92 -13.87
N LEU A 206 -0.44 7.08 -13.24
CA LEU A 206 0.66 7.30 -12.30
C LEU A 206 0.35 6.79 -10.89
N GLN A 207 -0.91 6.44 -10.60
CA GLN A 207 -1.26 5.80 -9.35
C GLN A 207 -0.65 4.39 -9.28
N TYR A 208 -0.35 3.92 -8.07
CA TYR A 208 0.31 2.62 -7.89
C TYR A 208 -0.52 1.47 -8.47
N PHE A 209 -1.82 1.46 -8.18
CA PHE A 209 -2.75 0.58 -8.87
C PHE A 209 -3.26 1.26 -10.13
N THR A 210 -3.23 0.55 -11.24
CA THR A 210 -3.86 0.95 -12.49
C THR A 210 -4.58 -0.25 -13.07
N LYS A 211 -5.85 -0.10 -13.42
CA LYS A 211 -6.48 -0.95 -14.43
C LYS A 211 -6.98 -0.06 -15.57
N TYR A 212 -6.53 -0.40 -16.78
CA TYR A 212 -7.11 -0.18 -18.12
C TYR A 212 -6.10 0.23 -19.21
N LYS A 213 -5.48 -0.79 -19.83
CA LYS A 213 -5.56 -1.02 -21.28
C LYS A 213 -6.17 -2.41 -21.47
N ASN A 214 -7.29 -2.49 -22.17
CA ASN A 214 -8.08 -3.72 -22.36
C ASN A 214 -7.36 -4.88 -23.08
N ASN A 215 -6.07 -4.78 -23.40
CA ASN A 215 -5.37 -5.75 -24.25
C ASN A 215 -4.08 -6.33 -23.66
N GLU A 216 -3.68 -5.94 -22.45
CA GLU A 216 -2.50 -6.53 -21.79
C GLU A 216 -2.92 -7.40 -20.60
N LYS A 217 -3.82 -8.35 -20.86
CA LYS A 217 -3.64 -9.63 -20.18
C LYS A 217 -2.33 -10.16 -20.74
N CYS A 218 -1.28 -10.25 -19.91
CA CYS A 218 -0.33 -11.33 -20.13
C CYS A 218 -1.17 -12.60 -20.10
N SER A 219 -1.62 -13.04 -21.28
CA SER A 219 -2.01 -14.42 -21.44
C SER A 219 -0.79 -15.18 -20.97
N LYS A 220 -0.97 -16.06 -19.98
CA LYS A 220 -0.05 -17.18 -19.81
C LYS A 220 0.21 -17.67 -21.22
N ALA A 221 1.45 -17.59 -21.71
CA ALA A 221 1.75 -17.87 -23.10
C ALA A 221 1.00 -19.15 -23.50
N SER A 222 -0.02 -18.99 -24.35
CA SER A 222 -0.82 -20.10 -24.85
C SER A 222 0.18 -21.12 -25.36
N THR A 223 0.12 -22.34 -24.81
CA THR A 223 0.93 -23.51 -25.15
C THR A 223 1.53 -23.37 -26.54
N LYS A 224 2.82 -23.02 -26.63
CA LYS A 224 3.53 -23.04 -27.90
C LYS A 224 3.34 -24.45 -28.46
N GLN A 225 2.61 -24.58 -29.57
CA GLN A 225 2.53 -25.87 -30.26
C GLN A 225 3.93 -26.16 -30.80
N PHE A 226 4.59 -27.17 -30.22
CA PHE A 226 5.88 -27.62 -30.72
C PHE A 226 5.64 -28.42 -32.00
N ARG A 227 6.30 -28.03 -33.10
CA ARG A 227 6.34 -28.86 -34.30
C ARG A 227 7.21 -30.07 -34.02
N CYS A 228 6.60 -31.25 -33.92
CA CYS A 228 7.33 -32.50 -33.89
C CYS A 228 7.68 -32.91 -35.31
N THR A 229 8.98 -33.06 -35.58
CA THR A 229 9.52 -33.63 -36.81
C THR A 229 9.86 -35.10 -36.54
N ILE A 230 9.32 -36.01 -37.34
CA ILE A 230 9.51 -37.45 -37.17
C ILE A 230 10.64 -37.90 -38.10
N TYR A 231 11.61 -38.64 -37.55
CA TYR A 231 12.73 -39.22 -38.30
C TYR A 231 12.64 -40.75 -38.28
N LYS A 232 12.90 -41.39 -39.43
CA LYS A 232 13.08 -42.85 -39.54
C LYS A 232 14.38 -43.10 -40.30
N ASN A 233 15.29 -43.87 -39.72
CA ASN A 233 16.63 -44.15 -40.28
C ASN A 233 17.43 -42.88 -40.63
N GLY A 234 17.35 -41.84 -39.78
CA GLY A 234 18.08 -40.59 -39.96
C GLY A 234 17.54 -39.65 -41.04
N LYS A 235 16.41 -39.98 -41.70
CA LYS A 235 15.73 -39.12 -42.66
C LYS A 235 14.37 -38.67 -42.13
N GLU A 236 14.04 -37.41 -42.37
CA GLU A 236 12.75 -36.81 -42.01
C GLU A 236 11.64 -37.48 -42.83
N VAL A 237 10.62 -38.00 -42.14
CA VAL A 237 9.50 -38.74 -42.74
C VAL A 237 8.16 -38.05 -42.55
N GLY A 238 8.09 -36.98 -41.75
CA GLY A 238 6.87 -36.19 -41.64
C GLY A 238 6.92 -35.13 -40.54
N GLN A 239 6.01 -34.16 -40.65
CA GLN A 239 5.85 -33.07 -39.69
C GLN A 239 4.37 -32.92 -39.32
N SER A 240 4.08 -32.76 -38.02
CA SER A 240 2.70 -32.52 -37.55
C SER A 240 2.31 -31.06 -37.77
N THR A 241 1.26 -30.80 -38.56
CA THR A 241 0.54 -29.51 -38.57
C THR A 241 -0.64 -29.58 -37.61
N GLY A 242 -0.83 -28.51 -36.84
CA GLY A 242 -1.62 -28.49 -35.60
C GLY A 242 -3.12 -28.77 -35.66
N ASP A 243 -3.66 -29.25 -36.78
CA ASP A 243 -5.10 -29.49 -36.94
C ASP A 243 -5.50 -30.89 -37.46
N ASN A 244 -4.58 -31.85 -37.70
CA ASN A 244 -4.99 -33.16 -38.21
C ASN A 244 -4.21 -34.37 -37.66
N ILE A 245 -4.98 -35.43 -37.42
CA ILE A 245 -4.59 -36.82 -37.14
C ILE A 245 -3.59 -37.31 -38.19
N PHE A 246 -2.54 -38.00 -37.74
CA PHE A 246 -1.60 -38.70 -38.61
C PHE A 246 -2.30 -39.83 -39.37
N THR A 247 -2.47 -39.70 -40.69
CA THR A 247 -2.55 -40.87 -41.58
C THR A 247 -1.13 -41.25 -42.00
N ILE A 248 -0.63 -42.34 -41.42
CA ILE A 248 0.55 -43.03 -41.94
C ILE A 248 0.10 -43.71 -43.23
N LYS A 249 0.65 -43.29 -44.38
CA LYS A 249 0.59 -44.10 -45.59
C LYS A 249 1.75 -45.09 -45.51
N ASP A 250 1.39 -46.37 -45.47
CA ASP A 250 2.32 -47.48 -45.70
C ASP A 250 2.97 -47.39 -47.09
#